data_AF-L9W5R8-F1
#
_entry.id   AF-L9W5R8-F1
#
_cell.length_a   1.000
_cell.length_b   1.000
_cell.length_c   1.000
_cell.angle_alpha   90.00
_cell.angle_beta   90.00
_cell.angle_gamma   90.00
#
_symmetry.space_group_name_H-M   'P 1'
#
loop_
_entity.id
_entity.type
_entity.pdbx_description
1 polymer ?
#
loop_
_entity_poly.entity_id
_entity_poly.type
_entity_poly.pdbx_seq_one_letter_code
_entity_poly.pdbx_strand_id
1 'polypeptide(L)'
;MQPDRWVAERASIADWSVATVRETQATGWGIDRSDAVVAVLGNTGLIATLVIGVLVLLAGGLIVVIRSGSAASTNSSAEPANQTETEATTATETADPKAEFEERIGSQTLDRLEPIAPEAVERVRTRRPGDREERTETVDQLERELRRGVEDAIVNGDLDPSLTSRYGESYEIVNLPSRYREVTLPPSNETIHITDLESVAGDALEHEAGVRTVEKTVSPLYDHCREIESYVEQREEAFATQYTALERTLEDIRELTDRLEGSLGERISEFVLEGRHGEIDGVVEIERQLEAATRSLHRCAFDEATRTLRDARRESDELLLTVDFLGGLVGTIEHGSAQIEIPDGVSVAFITDLTSVVERAYDVTVELEGRTIIVDDHSESVTGSDRTADSTVTSVSSDDSASQTGQQRERIAPESVADELLFILRELDSVGDSETVECQTEQLPETVARPEVLSELATFCRRQTDIVATVELQDGAPPGFLELEFVDQFGASSGLKALRERFTDRYGG
;
A
#
# COMPACT_ATOMS: atom_id res chain seq x y z
N MET A 1 38.97 1.48 -8.41
CA MET A 1 37.86 1.22 -7.47
C MET A 1 36.58 1.44 -8.26
N GLN A 2 36.04 0.34 -8.76
CA GLN A 2 34.74 0.11 -9.39
C GLN A 2 34.18 -1.13 -8.67
N PRO A 3 32.86 -1.20 -8.41
CA PRO A 3 31.87 -1.72 -9.38
C PRO A 3 30.56 -0.88 -9.36
N ASP A 4 29.70 -0.72 -10.38
CA ASP A 4 29.12 -1.53 -11.48
C ASP A 4 28.08 -2.60 -11.10
N ARG A 5 26.93 -2.54 -11.82
CA ARG A 5 25.83 -3.51 -12.02
C ARG A 5 24.66 -3.56 -11.02
N TRP A 6 23.56 -2.87 -11.36
CA TRP A 6 22.17 -3.33 -11.16
C TRP A 6 21.25 -2.66 -12.22
N VAL A 7 21.49 -2.99 -13.49
CA VAL A 7 20.54 -2.77 -14.59
C VAL A 7 20.61 -4.03 -15.45
N ALA A 8 19.45 -4.58 -15.79
CA ALA A 8 19.19 -5.78 -16.61
C ALA A 8 19.10 -7.12 -15.86
N GLU A 9 17.94 -7.41 -15.24
CA GLU A 9 17.35 -8.77 -15.24
C GLU A 9 15.86 -8.78 -14.77
N ARG A 10 14.92 -8.27 -15.58
CA ARG A 10 13.47 -8.61 -15.44
C ARG A 10 12.75 -8.60 -16.79
N ALA A 11 13.30 -9.34 -17.75
CA ALA A 11 12.63 -9.65 -19.02
C ALA A 11 12.63 -11.16 -19.26
N SER A 12 11.84 -11.90 -18.47
CA SER A 12 11.27 -13.20 -18.84
C SER A 12 10.43 -13.72 -17.68
N ILE A 13 9.10 -13.62 -17.81
CA ILE A 13 8.07 -14.61 -17.44
C ILE A 13 6.76 -13.91 -17.86
N ALA A 14 6.47 -13.99 -19.15
CA ALA A 14 5.18 -13.66 -19.74
C ALA A 14 4.98 -14.67 -20.86
N ASP A 15 4.68 -15.89 -20.45
CA ASP A 15 4.01 -16.87 -21.28
C ASP A 15 3.03 -17.56 -20.35
N TRP A 16 1.76 -17.48 -20.67
CA TRP A 16 0.72 -18.50 -20.56
C TRP A 16 -0.52 -17.89 -21.19
N SER A 17 -0.67 -18.16 -22.48
CA SER A 17 -1.80 -17.77 -23.29
C SER A 17 -2.95 -18.77 -23.08
N VAL A 18 -4.13 -18.20 -22.82
CA VAL A 18 -5.42 -18.49 -23.48
C VAL A 18 -5.70 -19.97 -23.81
N ALA A 19 -6.62 -20.57 -23.04
CA ALA A 19 -7.42 -21.71 -23.48
C ALA A 19 -8.91 -21.39 -23.38
N THR A 20 -9.46 -20.97 -24.52
CA THR A 20 -10.84 -21.17 -25.03
C THR A 20 -11.97 -21.50 -24.05
N VAL A 21 -12.86 -20.50 -23.93
CA VAL A 21 -14.30 -20.62 -23.66
C VAL A 21 -14.91 -21.75 -24.50
N ARG A 22 -15.58 -22.69 -23.82
CA ARG A 22 -16.49 -23.64 -24.45
C ARG A 22 -17.89 -23.45 -23.87
N GLU A 23 -18.70 -22.83 -24.71
CA GLU A 23 -20.13 -22.65 -24.60
C GLU A 23 -20.84 -23.99 -24.38
N THR A 24 -21.58 -24.11 -23.27
CA THR A 24 -22.53 -25.21 -23.07
C THR A 24 -23.88 -24.62 -22.67
N GLN A 25 -24.80 -24.57 -23.64
CA GLN A 25 -26.22 -24.34 -23.41
C GLN A 25 -26.85 -25.59 -22.77
N ALA A 26 -27.55 -25.43 -21.64
CA ALA A 26 -28.60 -26.36 -21.20
C ALA A 26 -29.59 -25.67 -20.23
N THR A 27 -30.69 -25.19 -20.82
CA THR A 27 -32.10 -25.26 -20.41
C THR A 27 -32.52 -25.39 -18.93
N GLY A 28 -33.42 -24.46 -18.52
CA GLY A 28 -34.49 -24.65 -17.51
C GLY A 28 -33.98 -24.63 -16.08
N TRP A 29 -34.57 -23.94 -15.11
CA TRP A 29 -35.97 -23.91 -14.71
C TRP A 29 -36.32 -22.52 -14.18
N GLY A 30 -37.54 -22.06 -14.47
CA GLY A 30 -38.07 -20.81 -13.92
C GLY A 30 -38.74 -20.99 -12.57
N ILE A 31 -38.70 -19.94 -11.75
CA ILE A 31 -39.78 -19.57 -10.84
C ILE A 31 -39.94 -18.04 -10.88
N ASP A 32 -41.17 -17.64 -11.23
CA ASP A 32 -41.76 -16.31 -11.08
C ASP A 32 -41.62 -15.74 -9.66
N ARG A 33 -41.22 -14.48 -9.55
CA ARG A 33 -42.06 -13.49 -8.86
C ARG A 33 -41.74 -12.06 -9.29
N SER A 34 -42.78 -11.43 -9.81
CA SER A 34 -42.93 -10.06 -10.28
C SER A 34 -43.23 -9.12 -9.11
N ASP A 35 -42.66 -7.92 -9.14
CA ASP A 35 -43.27 -6.59 -8.93
C ASP A 35 -42.15 -5.58 -8.56
N ALA A 36 -42.01 -4.37 -9.10
CA ALA A 36 -42.59 -3.70 -10.24
C ALA A 36 -41.70 -2.47 -10.57
N VAL A 37 -41.34 -2.35 -11.85
CA VAL A 37 -41.35 -1.15 -12.71
C VAL A 37 -41.20 0.25 -12.07
N VAL A 38 -40.10 0.95 -12.42
CA VAL A 38 -40.19 2.25 -13.12
C VAL A 38 -39.17 2.25 -14.26
N ALA A 39 -39.68 2.10 -15.48
CA ALA A 39 -38.96 2.38 -16.71
C ALA A 39 -39.15 3.86 -17.06
N VAL A 40 -38.06 4.55 -17.42
CA VAL A 40 -38.13 5.68 -18.35
C VAL A 40 -37.27 5.30 -19.56
N LEU A 41 -37.97 5.00 -20.64
CA LEU A 41 -37.44 4.83 -21.99
C LEU A 41 -36.87 6.15 -22.53
N GLY A 42 -35.74 6.06 -23.21
CA GLY A 42 -35.15 7.11 -24.03
C GLY A 42 -34.26 6.51 -25.11
N ASN A 43 -34.89 5.83 -26.06
CA ASN A 43 -34.32 5.09 -27.18
C ASN A 43 -33.86 5.99 -28.34
N THR A 44 -32.60 5.88 -28.76
CA THR A 44 -32.07 5.95 -30.15
C THR A 44 -30.59 5.57 -30.07
N GLY A 45 -30.01 4.56 -30.71
CA GLY A 45 -30.38 3.87 -31.93
C GLY A 45 -29.28 4.07 -32.97
N LEU A 46 -28.36 3.09 -33.06
CA LEU A 46 -27.69 2.60 -34.28
C LEU A 46 -26.76 3.54 -35.09
N ILE A 47 -25.46 3.19 -35.17
CA ILE A 47 -24.77 2.69 -36.39
C ILE A 47 -23.25 2.57 -36.13
N ALA A 48 -22.71 1.43 -36.55
CA ALA A 48 -21.28 1.08 -36.59
C ALA A 48 -20.53 1.86 -37.69
N THR A 49 -19.21 2.07 -37.53
CA THR A 49 -18.19 1.64 -38.51
C THR A 49 -16.76 1.88 -38.03
N LEU A 50 -15.95 0.86 -38.26
CA LEU A 50 -14.50 0.75 -38.21
C LEU A 50 -13.88 1.43 -39.46
N VAL A 51 -12.58 1.79 -39.40
CA VAL A 51 -11.58 1.87 -40.50
C VAL A 51 -10.83 3.22 -40.66
N ILE A 52 -9.54 3.19 -40.27
CA ILE A 52 -8.32 3.71 -40.95
C ILE A 52 -8.23 5.21 -41.31
N GLY A 53 -7.28 5.90 -40.64
CA GLY A 53 -6.07 6.46 -41.27
C GLY A 53 -6.11 7.84 -41.97
N VAL A 54 -5.13 8.66 -41.57
CA VAL A 54 -4.44 9.74 -42.32
C VAL A 54 -5.10 11.13 -42.40
N LEU A 55 -4.57 12.04 -41.56
CA LEU A 55 -3.92 13.32 -41.93
C LEU A 55 -4.67 14.27 -42.91
N VAL A 56 -5.34 15.30 -42.40
CA VAL A 56 -5.57 16.59 -43.10
C VAL A 56 -5.63 17.76 -42.09
N LEU A 57 -4.68 18.68 -42.25
CA LEU A 57 -4.72 20.10 -41.85
C LEU A 57 -6.05 20.77 -42.22
N LEU A 58 -6.63 21.57 -41.32
CA LEU A 58 -7.06 22.97 -41.59
C LEU A 58 -7.87 23.57 -40.44
N ALA A 59 -7.37 24.71 -39.97
CA ALA A 59 -8.11 25.98 -39.78
C ALA A 59 -9.37 26.02 -38.91
N GLY A 60 -9.19 26.57 -37.70
CA GLY A 60 -10.11 27.46 -37.00
C GLY A 60 -9.30 28.12 -35.89
N GLY A 61 -9.06 29.44 -35.83
CA GLY A 61 -9.95 30.55 -36.17
C GLY A 61 -10.60 31.07 -34.89
N LEU A 62 -9.81 31.49 -33.88
CA LEU A 62 -10.35 32.14 -32.69
C LEU A 62 -10.25 33.67 -32.82
N ILE A 63 -11.41 34.30 -32.69
CA ILE A 63 -11.62 35.74 -32.75
C ILE A 63 -11.33 36.32 -31.36
N VAL A 64 -10.31 37.18 -31.23
CA VAL A 64 -10.12 38.03 -30.03
C VAL A 64 -10.79 39.39 -30.27
N VAL A 65 -11.83 39.67 -29.49
CA VAL A 65 -12.51 40.97 -29.45
C VAL A 65 -11.71 41.92 -28.55
N ILE A 66 -10.96 42.83 -29.16
CA ILE A 66 -10.32 43.96 -28.46
C ILE A 66 -11.36 45.05 -28.27
N ARG A 67 -11.77 45.28 -27.02
CA ARG A 67 -12.60 46.42 -26.62
C ARG A 67 -11.69 47.58 -26.21
N SER A 68 -11.41 48.49 -27.13
CA SER A 68 -10.68 49.73 -26.90
C SER A 68 -11.58 50.81 -26.30
N GLY A 69 -11.19 51.33 -25.13
CA GLY A 69 -11.79 52.51 -24.51
C GLY A 69 -10.92 53.74 -24.78
N SER A 70 -11.35 54.60 -25.70
CA SER A 70 -10.80 55.94 -25.92
C SER A 70 -11.18 56.88 -24.79
N ALA A 71 -10.21 57.65 -24.28
CA ALA A 71 -10.45 58.95 -23.67
C ALA A 71 -9.64 60.00 -24.44
N ALA A 72 -10.37 60.81 -25.20
CA ALA A 72 -9.87 62.01 -25.85
C ALA A 72 -9.84 63.16 -24.83
N SER A 73 -8.81 64.00 -24.89
CA SER A 73 -8.91 65.41 -24.50
C SER A 73 -7.94 66.23 -25.33
N THR A 74 -8.53 67.13 -26.10
CA THR A 74 -7.94 68.06 -27.05
C THR A 74 -7.99 69.46 -26.43
N ASN A 75 -6.92 70.25 -26.57
CA ASN A 75 -6.89 71.72 -26.83
C ASN A 75 -5.44 72.21 -26.60
N SER A 76 -4.66 72.60 -27.62
CA SER A 76 -4.71 73.75 -28.55
C SER A 76 -3.92 74.98 -28.08
N SER A 77 -2.78 75.19 -28.76
CA SER A 77 -2.18 76.43 -29.30
C SER A 77 -1.75 77.60 -28.40
N ALA A 78 -0.45 77.94 -28.40
CA ALA A 78 0.14 79.10 -29.12
C ALA A 78 1.66 79.30 -28.85
N GLU A 79 2.38 79.62 -29.93
CA GLU A 79 3.80 80.00 -30.19
C GLU A 79 4.43 81.16 -29.36
N PRO A 80 5.72 81.57 -29.58
CA PRO A 80 6.97 80.82 -29.87
C PRO A 80 8.22 81.36 -29.11
N ALA A 81 9.39 80.81 -29.49
CA ALA A 81 10.76 81.32 -29.34
C ALA A 81 11.53 80.96 -28.05
N ASN A 82 12.46 80.00 -28.16
CA ASN A 82 13.87 80.36 -28.17
C ASN A 82 14.72 79.21 -28.74
N GLN A 83 15.58 79.56 -29.69
CA GLN A 83 16.67 78.70 -30.13
C GLN A 83 17.71 78.65 -29.01
N THR A 84 18.06 77.45 -28.57
CA THR A 84 19.39 77.20 -28.01
C THR A 84 19.80 75.84 -28.52
N GLU A 85 20.76 75.87 -29.44
CA GLU A 85 21.58 74.73 -29.79
C GLU A 85 22.07 74.08 -28.50
N THR A 86 21.67 72.83 -28.28
CA THR A 86 22.41 71.93 -27.41
C THR A 86 22.47 70.63 -28.17
N GLU A 87 23.64 70.40 -28.77
CA GLU A 87 24.11 69.09 -29.17
C GLU A 87 23.99 68.16 -27.95
N ALA A 88 22.87 67.46 -27.85
CA ALA A 88 22.74 66.27 -27.03
C ALA A 88 23.10 65.10 -27.93
N THR A 89 24.40 64.79 -27.93
CA THR A 89 24.92 63.46 -28.24
C THR A 89 24.06 62.44 -27.48
N THR A 90 23.19 61.73 -28.19
CA THR A 90 22.55 60.50 -27.71
C THR A 90 23.65 59.45 -27.56
N ALA A 91 24.40 59.57 -26.47
CA ALA A 91 25.19 58.47 -25.95
C ALA A 91 24.18 57.41 -25.52
N THR A 92 24.10 56.34 -26.30
CA THR A 92 23.47 55.08 -25.90
C THR A 92 24.05 54.71 -24.54
N GLU A 93 23.25 54.93 -23.50
CA GLU A 93 23.52 54.50 -22.13
C GLU A 93 23.71 52.98 -22.21
N THR A 94 24.96 52.52 -22.20
CA THR A 94 25.30 51.10 -22.09
C THR A 94 24.74 50.63 -20.75
N ALA A 95 23.55 50.03 -20.80
CA ALA A 95 22.90 49.45 -19.64
C ALA A 95 23.90 48.55 -18.91
N ASP A 96 24.01 48.73 -17.60
CA ASP A 96 24.85 47.88 -16.75
C ASP A 96 24.37 46.43 -16.91
N PRO A 97 25.19 45.50 -17.46
CA PRO A 97 24.77 44.13 -17.72
C PRO A 97 24.33 43.40 -16.45
N LYS A 98 24.81 43.85 -15.28
CA LYS A 98 24.37 43.33 -13.99
C LYS A 98 22.94 43.77 -13.65
N ALA A 99 22.59 45.02 -13.93
CA ALA A 99 21.23 45.53 -13.73
C ALA A 99 20.25 44.86 -14.70
N GLU A 100 20.65 44.69 -15.96
CA GLU A 100 19.85 43.98 -16.96
C GLU A 100 19.62 42.50 -16.59
N PHE A 101 20.66 41.82 -16.08
CA PHE A 101 20.55 40.45 -15.58
C PHE A 101 19.56 40.35 -14.42
N GLU A 102 19.63 41.25 -13.44
CA GLU A 102 18.74 41.21 -12.27
C GLU A 102 17.28 41.54 -12.64
N GLU A 103 17.08 42.40 -13.64
CA GLU A 103 15.75 42.75 -14.13
C GLU A 103 15.09 41.59 -14.91
N ARG A 104 15.82 41.00 -15.86
CA ARG A 104 15.29 39.99 -16.81
C ARG A 104 15.28 38.59 -16.24
N ILE A 105 16.31 38.21 -15.49
CA ILE A 105 16.47 36.89 -14.88
C ILE A 105 16.27 37.06 -13.38
N GLY A 106 17.21 37.68 -12.68
CA GLY A 106 17.15 37.86 -11.23
C GLY A 106 17.37 36.56 -10.45
N SER A 107 17.85 36.70 -9.22
CA SER A 107 18.15 35.55 -8.33
C SER A 107 16.92 34.70 -8.01
N GLN A 108 15.78 35.33 -7.73
CA GLN A 108 14.53 34.65 -7.39
C GLN A 108 14.03 33.72 -8.51
N THR A 109 14.17 34.13 -9.78
CA THR A 109 13.76 33.31 -10.93
C THR A 109 14.66 32.08 -11.06
N LEU A 110 15.97 32.24 -10.80
CA LEU A 110 16.89 31.10 -10.79
C LEU A 110 16.54 30.10 -9.68
N ASP A 111 16.22 30.59 -8.48
CA ASP A 111 15.87 29.73 -7.35
C ASP A 111 14.59 28.92 -7.61
N ARG A 112 13.64 29.47 -8.37
CA ARG A 112 12.39 28.80 -8.76
C ARG A 112 12.53 27.88 -9.96
N LEU A 113 13.44 28.19 -10.87
CA LEU A 113 13.76 27.31 -12.00
C LEU A 113 14.74 26.20 -11.62
N GLU A 114 15.43 26.29 -10.48
CA GLU A 114 16.41 25.30 -10.05
C GLU A 114 15.84 23.89 -9.93
N PRO A 115 14.64 23.66 -9.36
CA PRO A 115 14.05 22.31 -9.31
C PRO A 115 13.66 21.76 -10.70
N ILE A 116 13.36 22.64 -11.66
CA ILE A 116 12.87 22.27 -13.00
C ILE A 116 14.03 22.04 -13.97
N ALA A 117 15.02 22.94 -13.96
CA ALA A 117 16.14 22.96 -14.90
C ALA A 117 17.47 23.16 -14.15
N PRO A 118 17.85 22.23 -13.25
CA PRO A 118 18.97 22.42 -12.31
C PRO A 118 20.28 22.71 -13.03
N GLU A 119 20.57 21.96 -14.11
CA GLU A 119 21.81 22.14 -14.85
C GLU A 119 21.89 23.51 -15.55
N ALA A 120 20.76 23.99 -16.09
CA ALA A 120 20.72 25.30 -16.77
C ALA A 120 20.93 26.42 -15.75
N VAL A 121 20.29 26.31 -14.58
CA VAL A 121 20.47 27.26 -13.48
C VAL A 121 21.91 27.26 -12.97
N GLU A 122 22.54 26.10 -12.77
CA GLU A 122 23.94 26.00 -12.35
C GLU A 122 24.89 26.66 -13.36
N ARG A 123 24.67 26.42 -14.66
CA ARG A 123 25.44 27.05 -15.74
C ARG A 123 25.28 28.58 -15.74
N VAL A 124 24.07 29.09 -15.53
CA VAL A 124 23.82 30.54 -15.44
C VAL A 124 24.42 31.14 -14.17
N ARG A 125 24.31 30.48 -13.02
CA ARG A 125 24.93 30.93 -11.75
C ARG A 125 26.46 31.02 -11.88
N THR A 126 27.09 30.08 -12.57
CA THR A 126 28.56 30.05 -12.80
C THR A 126 29.03 31.13 -13.77
N ARG A 127 28.14 31.65 -14.63
CA ARG A 127 28.45 32.63 -15.69
C ARG A 127 27.90 34.03 -15.40
N ARG A 128 27.43 34.29 -14.18
CA ARG A 128 26.79 35.55 -13.79
C ARG A 128 27.71 36.76 -14.05
N PRO A 129 27.21 37.84 -14.67
CA PRO A 129 27.98 39.06 -14.89
C PRO A 129 28.27 39.75 -13.54
N GLY A 130 29.47 39.57 -13.00
CA GLY A 130 29.87 40.20 -11.74
C GLY A 130 31.12 39.63 -11.05
N ASP A 131 31.50 38.37 -11.31
CA ASP A 131 32.52 37.71 -10.48
C ASP A 131 33.92 37.58 -11.12
N ARG A 132 34.06 37.77 -12.44
CA ARG A 132 35.38 37.83 -13.13
C ARG A 132 35.32 38.72 -14.37
N GLU A 133 36.36 39.52 -14.61
CA GLU A 133 36.54 40.45 -15.75
C GLU A 133 36.50 39.79 -17.15
N GLU A 134 36.29 38.48 -17.23
CA GLU A 134 36.29 37.71 -18.46
C GLU A 134 35.03 36.84 -18.55
N ARG A 135 33.94 37.43 -19.04
CA ARG A 135 32.98 36.80 -19.95
C ARG A 135 31.88 37.79 -20.34
N THR A 136 32.00 38.35 -21.54
CA THR A 136 30.95 39.12 -22.21
C THR A 136 29.93 38.15 -22.82
N GLU A 137 29.35 37.27 -22.00
CA GLU A 137 28.14 36.56 -22.42
C GLU A 137 26.98 37.54 -22.29
N THR A 138 26.21 37.72 -23.36
CA THR A 138 25.05 38.61 -23.31
C THR A 138 23.97 37.97 -22.44
N VAL A 139 23.20 38.77 -21.70
CA VAL A 139 22.06 38.30 -20.89
C VAL A 139 21.11 37.45 -21.75
N ASP A 140 20.98 37.75 -23.04
CA ASP A 140 20.22 36.95 -24.02
C ASP A 140 20.72 35.50 -24.20
N GLN A 141 22.01 35.25 -24.03
CA GLN A 141 22.56 33.90 -24.10
C GLN A 141 22.18 33.08 -22.86
N LEU A 142 22.33 33.67 -21.68
CA LEU A 142 21.92 33.06 -20.41
C LEU A 142 20.42 32.81 -20.39
N GLU A 143 19.63 33.75 -20.91
CA GLU A 143 18.19 33.60 -21.02
C GLU A 143 17.80 32.44 -21.95
N ARG A 144 18.42 32.34 -23.14
CA ARG A 144 18.19 31.20 -24.06
C ARG A 144 18.61 29.86 -23.47
N GLU A 145 19.63 29.85 -22.61
CA GLU A 145 20.07 28.65 -21.91
C GLU A 145 19.05 28.19 -20.88
N LEU A 146 18.47 29.10 -20.10
CA LEU A 146 17.38 28.79 -19.17
C LEU A 146 16.13 28.29 -19.91
N ARG A 147 15.71 28.97 -21.00
CA ARG A 147 14.55 28.53 -21.80
C ARG A 147 14.74 27.12 -22.34
N ARG A 148 15.93 26.83 -22.89
CA ARG A 148 16.25 25.48 -23.35
C ARG A 148 16.22 24.47 -22.21
N GLY A 149 16.72 24.82 -21.02
CA GLY A 149 16.63 23.94 -19.87
C GLY A 149 15.19 23.61 -19.46
N VAL A 150 14.28 24.58 -19.53
CA VAL A 150 12.85 24.36 -19.27
C VAL A 150 12.19 23.56 -20.40
N GLU A 151 12.55 23.82 -21.66
CA GLU A 151 12.11 23.04 -22.82
C GLU A 151 12.55 21.57 -22.69
N ASP A 152 13.81 21.33 -22.32
CA ASP A 152 14.35 19.98 -22.09
C ASP A 152 13.56 19.28 -20.97
N ALA A 153 13.23 19.98 -19.88
CA ALA A 153 12.44 19.43 -18.77
C ALA A 153 11.01 19.01 -19.22
N ILE A 154 10.34 19.82 -20.05
CA ILE A 154 9.04 19.45 -20.63
C ILE A 154 9.19 18.20 -21.51
N VAL A 155 10.18 18.18 -22.39
CA VAL A 155 10.40 17.04 -23.31
C VAL A 155 10.74 15.75 -22.56
N ASN A 156 11.40 15.84 -21.41
CA ASN A 156 11.72 14.70 -20.57
C ASN A 156 10.53 14.21 -19.73
N GLY A 157 9.40 14.93 -19.72
CA GLY A 157 8.22 14.60 -18.94
C GLY A 157 8.28 15.04 -17.48
N ASP A 158 9.15 15.99 -17.10
CA ASP A 158 9.23 16.47 -15.71
C ASP A 158 7.96 17.24 -15.27
N LEU A 159 7.17 17.67 -16.26
CA LEU A 159 5.86 18.31 -16.12
C LEU A 159 4.71 17.39 -16.53
N ASP A 160 4.99 16.15 -16.92
CA ASP A 160 3.96 15.15 -17.16
C ASP A 160 3.40 14.72 -15.79
N PRO A 161 2.10 14.92 -15.54
CA PRO A 161 1.52 14.44 -14.30
C PRO A 161 1.46 12.92 -14.24
N SER A 162 1.68 12.17 -15.32
CA SER A 162 1.51 10.71 -15.36
C SER A 162 2.36 9.99 -14.30
N LEU A 163 1.69 9.17 -13.48
CA LEU A 163 2.32 8.41 -12.40
C LEU A 163 2.12 6.93 -12.65
N THR A 164 3.19 6.16 -12.44
CA THR A 164 3.16 4.70 -12.52
C THR A 164 3.23 4.12 -11.12
N SER A 165 2.29 3.25 -10.80
CA SER A 165 2.23 2.57 -9.52
C SER A 165 3.37 1.55 -9.36
N ARG A 166 3.77 1.29 -8.12
CA ARG A 166 4.65 0.15 -7.78
C ARG A 166 4.08 -1.21 -8.21
N TYR A 167 2.76 -1.28 -8.41
CA TYR A 167 2.04 -2.47 -8.88
C TYR A 167 2.04 -2.59 -10.42
N GLY A 168 2.70 -1.67 -11.14
CA GLY A 168 2.97 -1.76 -12.58
C GLY A 168 1.96 -1.09 -13.51
N GLU A 169 0.83 -0.59 -13.01
CA GLU A 169 -0.16 0.16 -13.79
C GLU A 169 -0.06 1.67 -13.57
N SER A 170 -0.44 2.46 -14.58
CA SER A 170 -0.49 3.91 -14.48
C SER A 170 -1.78 4.38 -13.83
N TYR A 171 -1.70 5.48 -13.06
CA TYR A 171 -2.87 6.06 -12.41
C TYR A 171 -3.77 6.83 -13.39
N GLU A 172 -5.09 6.74 -13.21
CA GLU A 172 -6.08 7.57 -13.90
C GLU A 172 -6.24 8.92 -13.17
N ILE A 173 -5.25 9.79 -13.34
CA ILE A 173 -5.11 11.06 -12.59
C ILE A 173 -6.29 12.02 -12.80
N VAL A 174 -7.03 11.86 -13.90
CA VAL A 174 -8.29 12.57 -14.20
C VAL A 174 -9.41 12.31 -13.17
N ASN A 175 -9.28 11.26 -12.35
CA ASN A 175 -10.23 10.91 -11.31
C ASN A 175 -9.85 11.48 -9.93
N LEU A 176 -8.72 12.19 -9.80
CA LEU A 176 -8.34 12.83 -8.55
C LEU A 176 -9.38 13.87 -8.08
N PRO A 177 -9.36 14.25 -6.79
CA PRO A 177 -10.11 15.41 -6.31
C PRO A 177 -9.87 16.67 -7.17
N SER A 178 -10.87 17.55 -7.32
CA SER A 178 -10.80 18.75 -8.17
C SER A 178 -9.58 19.63 -7.89
N ARG A 179 -9.17 19.76 -6.62
CA ARG A 179 -7.98 20.51 -6.22
C ARG A 179 -6.66 20.05 -6.87
N TYR A 180 -6.62 18.81 -7.36
CA TYR A 180 -5.45 18.23 -8.04
C TYR A 180 -5.64 18.16 -9.56
N ARG A 181 -6.87 18.24 -10.06
CA ARG A 181 -7.17 18.22 -11.50
C ARG A 181 -7.06 19.58 -12.15
N GLU A 182 -7.09 20.62 -11.34
CA GLU A 182 -7.12 22.01 -11.79
C GLU A 182 -6.02 22.79 -11.07
N VAL A 183 -5.26 23.58 -11.82
CA VAL A 183 -4.28 24.53 -11.26
C VAL A 183 -4.60 25.93 -11.77
N THR A 184 -4.51 26.92 -10.89
CA THR A 184 -4.77 28.33 -11.24
C THR A 184 -3.45 29.05 -11.38
N LEU A 185 -3.20 29.59 -12.58
CA LEU A 185 -1.93 30.20 -12.94
C LEU A 185 -1.90 31.70 -12.65
N PRO A 186 -0.94 32.20 -11.83
CA PRO A 186 -0.65 33.62 -11.77
C PRO A 186 0.19 34.06 -12.99
N PRO A 187 0.01 35.29 -13.52
CA PRO A 187 -0.88 36.36 -13.05
C PRO A 187 -2.27 36.38 -13.69
N SER A 188 -2.54 35.53 -14.70
CA SER A 188 -3.81 35.52 -15.44
C SER A 188 -5.00 35.12 -14.56
N ASN A 189 -4.75 34.39 -13.47
CA ASN A 189 -5.75 33.68 -12.67
C ASN A 189 -6.62 32.75 -13.52
N GLU A 190 -6.04 32.22 -14.60
CA GLU A 190 -6.68 31.24 -15.45
C GLU A 190 -6.54 29.87 -14.80
N THR A 191 -7.66 29.13 -14.73
CA THR A 191 -7.68 27.76 -14.26
C THR A 191 -7.54 26.83 -15.45
N ILE A 192 -6.51 26.00 -15.41
CA ILE A 192 -6.20 25.03 -16.45
C ILE A 192 -6.35 23.62 -15.90
N HIS A 193 -6.69 22.68 -16.79
CA HIS A 193 -6.85 21.29 -16.43
C HIS A 193 -5.50 20.57 -16.50
N ILE A 194 -5.32 19.55 -15.66
CA ILE A 194 -4.06 18.79 -15.54
C ILE A 194 -3.63 18.08 -16.84
N THR A 195 -4.58 17.82 -17.74
CA THR A 195 -4.30 17.23 -19.06
C THR A 195 -3.63 18.21 -20.02
N ASP A 196 -3.67 19.50 -19.71
CA ASP A 196 -3.22 20.57 -20.59
C ASP A 196 -1.90 21.19 -20.11
N LEU A 197 -1.30 20.68 -19.02
CA LEU A 197 -0.12 21.29 -18.38
C LEU A 197 1.07 21.45 -19.33
N GLU A 198 1.42 20.39 -20.06
CA GLU A 198 2.54 20.41 -21.01
C GLU A 198 2.26 21.38 -22.16
N SER A 199 1.01 21.43 -22.66
CA SER A 199 0.62 22.37 -23.71
C SER A 199 0.75 23.81 -23.23
N VAL A 200 0.30 24.11 -22.01
CA VAL A 200 0.38 25.47 -21.45
C VAL A 200 1.84 25.86 -21.16
N ALA A 201 2.65 24.93 -20.66
CA ALA A 201 4.09 25.16 -20.45
C ALA A 201 4.82 25.40 -21.79
N GLY A 202 4.50 24.62 -22.81
CA GLY A 202 5.00 24.79 -24.18
C GLY A 202 4.57 26.12 -24.79
N ASP A 203 3.29 26.49 -24.67
CA ASP A 203 2.76 27.76 -25.16
C ASP A 203 3.46 28.96 -24.51
N ALA A 204 3.74 28.89 -23.20
CA ALA A 204 4.50 29.90 -22.49
C ALA A 204 5.93 30.03 -23.05
N LEU A 205 6.60 28.90 -23.31
CA LEU A 205 7.93 28.88 -23.92
C LEU A 205 7.97 29.36 -25.37
N GLU A 206 6.88 29.24 -26.13
CA GLU A 206 6.84 29.69 -27.52
C GLU A 206 6.49 31.18 -27.64
N HIS A 207 5.53 31.64 -26.83
CA HIS A 207 4.89 32.94 -27.03
C HIS A 207 5.38 34.03 -26.09
N GLU A 208 5.93 33.68 -24.92
CA GLU A 208 6.36 34.69 -23.96
C GLU A 208 7.81 35.12 -24.21
N ALA A 209 8.05 36.43 -24.29
CA ALA A 209 9.37 36.95 -24.66
C ALA A 209 10.45 36.76 -23.58
N GLY A 210 10.06 36.61 -22.31
CA GLY A 210 10.98 36.67 -21.16
C GLY A 210 10.98 35.41 -20.29
N VAL A 211 12.16 34.91 -19.89
CA VAL A 211 12.29 33.75 -18.95
C VAL A 211 11.56 33.97 -17.64
N ARG A 212 11.51 35.21 -17.14
CA ARG A 212 10.77 35.54 -15.92
C ARG A 212 9.26 35.37 -16.06
N THR A 213 8.71 35.54 -17.26
CA THR A 213 7.29 35.27 -17.50
C THR A 213 7.08 33.76 -17.58
N VAL A 214 7.97 33.07 -18.31
CA VAL A 214 7.95 31.60 -18.42
C VAL A 214 8.01 30.96 -17.03
N GLU A 215 8.92 31.43 -16.17
CA GLU A 215 9.05 30.95 -14.79
C GLU A 215 7.76 31.11 -13.99
N LYS A 216 7.08 32.27 -14.09
CA LYS A 216 5.82 32.50 -13.37
C LYS A 216 4.71 31.55 -13.79
N THR A 217 4.75 31.07 -15.03
CA THR A 217 3.80 30.10 -15.56
C THR A 217 4.23 28.67 -15.21
N VAL A 218 5.48 28.30 -15.47
CA VAL A 218 5.96 26.90 -15.34
C VAL A 218 6.22 26.50 -13.89
N SER A 219 6.66 27.40 -13.01
CA SER A 219 6.93 27.07 -11.60
C SER A 219 5.68 26.57 -10.86
N PRO A 220 4.52 27.25 -10.93
CA PRO A 220 3.29 26.73 -10.34
C PRO A 220 2.83 25.40 -10.94
N LEU A 221 3.09 25.15 -12.23
CA LEU A 221 2.78 23.87 -12.87
C LEU A 221 3.61 22.74 -12.29
N TYR A 222 4.91 22.97 -12.19
CA TYR A 222 5.84 22.01 -11.62
C TYR A 222 5.49 21.70 -10.16
N ASP A 223 5.26 22.75 -9.35
CA ASP A 223 4.86 22.60 -7.95
C ASP A 223 3.58 21.76 -7.82
N HIS A 224 2.61 21.98 -8.72
CA HIS A 224 1.36 21.22 -8.76
C HIS A 224 1.59 19.74 -9.11
N CYS A 225 2.44 19.44 -10.11
CA CYS A 225 2.80 18.06 -10.43
C CYS A 225 3.47 17.34 -9.23
N ARG A 226 4.35 18.03 -8.51
CA ARG A 226 4.98 17.49 -7.29
C ARG A 226 4.00 17.29 -6.15
N GLU A 227 2.99 18.16 -6.02
CA GLU A 227 1.92 17.99 -5.04
C GLU A 227 1.09 16.72 -5.34
N ILE A 228 0.81 16.46 -6.62
CA ILE A 228 0.09 15.26 -7.06
C ILE A 228 0.89 14.00 -6.80
N GLU A 229 2.17 13.99 -7.20
CA GLU A 229 3.09 12.88 -6.92
C GLU A 229 3.13 12.57 -5.42
N SER A 230 3.39 13.58 -4.59
CA SER A 230 3.44 13.43 -3.13
C SER A 230 2.12 12.90 -2.57
N TYR A 231 0.98 13.36 -3.09
CA TYR A 231 -0.34 12.90 -2.65
C TYR A 231 -0.59 11.44 -3.01
N VAL A 232 -0.27 11.03 -4.24
CA VAL A 232 -0.45 9.65 -4.71
C VAL A 232 0.51 8.71 -3.98
N GLU A 233 1.78 9.08 -3.81
CA GLU A 233 2.77 8.31 -3.06
C GLU A 233 2.32 8.04 -1.62
N GLN A 234 1.85 9.07 -0.92
CA GLN A 234 1.35 8.92 0.45
C GLN A 234 0.17 7.93 0.52
N ARG A 235 -0.74 7.99 -0.45
CA ARG A 235 -1.90 7.08 -0.49
C ARG A 235 -1.50 5.66 -0.87
N GLU A 236 -0.58 5.50 -1.82
CA GLU A 236 -0.06 4.21 -2.23
C GLU A 236 0.73 3.55 -1.09
N GLU A 237 1.51 4.30 -0.32
CA GLU A 237 2.24 3.79 0.84
C GLU A 237 1.29 3.23 1.90
N ALA A 238 0.25 4.00 2.27
CA ALA A 238 -0.76 3.55 3.22
C ALA A 238 -1.51 2.29 2.74
N PHE A 239 -1.78 2.20 1.44
CA PHE A 239 -2.36 1.00 0.82
C PHE A 239 -1.38 -0.18 0.87
N ALA A 240 -0.11 0.03 0.51
CA ALA A 240 0.91 -1.01 0.43
C ALA A 240 1.18 -1.68 1.77
N THR A 241 1.21 -0.94 2.87
CA THR A 241 1.37 -1.51 4.21
C THR A 241 0.26 -2.52 4.54
N GLN A 242 -1.00 -2.18 4.23
CA GLN A 242 -2.13 -3.07 4.48
C GLN A 242 -2.16 -4.25 3.51
N TYR A 243 -1.79 -4.01 2.25
CA TYR A 243 -1.73 -5.02 1.20
C TYR A 243 -0.74 -6.12 1.56
N THR A 244 0.49 -5.76 1.96
CA THR A 244 1.51 -6.74 2.38
C THR A 244 1.11 -7.49 3.65
N ALA A 245 0.41 -6.85 4.59
CA ALA A 245 -0.09 -7.53 5.78
C ALA A 245 -1.12 -8.61 5.41
N LEU A 246 -2.06 -8.30 4.52
CA LEU A 246 -3.06 -9.24 4.03
C LEU A 246 -2.43 -10.40 3.24
N GLU A 247 -1.47 -10.13 2.34
CA GLU A 247 -0.78 -11.19 1.60
C GLU A 247 -0.10 -12.20 2.54
N ARG A 248 0.53 -11.72 3.61
CA ARG A 248 1.14 -12.60 4.63
C ARG A 248 0.09 -13.45 5.34
N THR A 249 -1.04 -12.86 5.74
CA THR A 249 -2.15 -13.62 6.34
C THR A 249 -2.66 -14.71 5.40
N LEU A 250 -2.81 -14.42 4.09
CA LEU A 250 -3.22 -15.42 3.11
C LEU A 250 -2.17 -16.52 2.90
N GLU A 251 -0.89 -16.17 2.97
CA GLU A 251 0.21 -17.15 2.95
C GLU A 251 0.16 -18.07 4.19
N ASP A 252 -0.05 -17.50 5.39
CA ASP A 252 -0.19 -18.26 6.63
C ASP A 252 -1.41 -19.20 6.57
N ILE A 253 -2.55 -18.75 6.03
CA ILE A 253 -3.74 -19.58 5.83
C ILE A 253 -3.44 -20.78 4.92
N ARG A 254 -2.72 -20.56 3.82
CA ARG A 254 -2.30 -21.65 2.92
C ARG A 254 -1.36 -22.61 3.62
N GLU A 255 -0.34 -22.10 4.32
CA GLU A 255 0.62 -22.93 5.06
C GLU A 255 -0.10 -23.80 6.10
N LEU A 256 -1.00 -23.23 6.88
CA LEU A 256 -1.75 -23.97 7.90
C LEU A 256 -2.72 -24.99 7.28
N THR A 257 -3.36 -24.65 6.16
CA THR A 257 -4.27 -25.57 5.45
C THR A 257 -3.51 -26.74 4.83
N ASP A 258 -2.34 -26.49 4.22
CA ASP A 258 -1.50 -27.52 3.59
C ASP A 258 -0.91 -28.52 4.60
N ARG A 259 -0.80 -28.13 5.88
CA ARG A 259 -0.37 -29.02 6.96
C ARG A 259 -1.44 -30.02 7.38
N LEU A 260 -2.71 -29.78 7.04
CA LEU A 260 -3.80 -30.68 7.38
C LEU A 260 -3.78 -31.83 6.37
N GLU A 261 -3.59 -33.05 6.87
CA GLU A 261 -3.45 -34.23 6.02
C GLU A 261 -4.78 -34.98 5.80
N GLY A 262 -4.80 -35.82 4.77
CA GLY A 262 -5.88 -36.77 4.50
C GLY A 262 -7.19 -36.13 4.01
N SER A 263 -8.30 -36.88 4.15
CA SER A 263 -9.60 -36.45 3.63
C SER A 263 -10.17 -35.21 4.32
N LEU A 264 -9.72 -34.93 5.56
CA LEU A 264 -10.07 -33.71 6.27
C LEU A 264 -9.34 -32.51 5.65
N GLY A 265 -8.03 -32.60 5.44
CA GLY A 265 -7.25 -31.57 4.77
C GLY A 265 -7.77 -31.21 3.38
N GLU A 266 -8.09 -32.22 2.55
CA GLU A 266 -8.70 -32.01 1.23
C GLU A 266 -10.02 -31.23 1.31
N ARG A 267 -10.88 -31.57 2.28
CA ARG A 267 -12.18 -30.91 2.44
C ARG A 267 -12.04 -29.49 2.99
N ILE A 268 -11.13 -29.28 3.92
CA ILE A 268 -10.82 -27.95 4.47
C ILE A 268 -10.23 -27.07 3.37
N SER A 269 -9.33 -27.59 2.54
CA SER A 269 -8.78 -26.90 1.38
C SER A 269 -9.87 -26.44 0.39
N GLU A 270 -10.83 -27.32 0.08
CA GLU A 270 -11.98 -26.97 -0.78
C GLU A 270 -12.84 -25.84 -0.18
N PHE A 271 -12.98 -25.78 1.14
CA PHE A 271 -13.78 -24.75 1.79
C PHE A 271 -13.04 -23.44 2.02
N VAL A 272 -11.82 -23.51 2.56
CA VAL A 272 -11.01 -22.38 2.99
C VAL A 272 -10.27 -21.75 1.82
N LEU A 273 -9.66 -22.55 0.92
CA LEU A 273 -8.91 -21.99 -0.21
C LEU A 273 -9.85 -21.66 -1.37
N GLU A 274 -10.70 -22.60 -1.77
CA GLU A 274 -11.58 -22.43 -2.94
C GLU A 274 -12.91 -21.72 -2.63
N GLY A 275 -13.24 -21.48 -1.35
CA GLY A 275 -14.45 -20.75 -0.95
C GLY A 275 -15.75 -21.49 -1.26
N ARG A 276 -15.77 -22.82 -1.23
CA ARG A 276 -16.98 -23.60 -1.55
C ARG A 276 -17.99 -23.72 -0.41
N HIS A 277 -17.81 -22.96 0.67
CA HIS A 277 -18.70 -22.95 1.83
C HIS A 277 -19.42 -21.59 1.94
N GLY A 278 -20.75 -21.60 2.11
CA GLY A 278 -21.56 -20.36 2.07
C GLY A 278 -21.42 -19.44 3.28
N GLU A 279 -20.80 -19.90 4.37
CA GLU A 279 -20.63 -19.14 5.61
C GLU A 279 -19.24 -18.50 5.75
N ILE A 280 -18.31 -18.81 4.84
CA ILE A 280 -16.92 -18.34 4.91
C ILE A 280 -16.45 -17.95 3.51
N ASP A 281 -15.93 -16.73 3.39
CA ASP A 281 -15.25 -16.31 2.18
C ASP A 281 -13.86 -16.95 2.12
N GLY A 282 -13.62 -17.76 1.11
CA GLY A 282 -12.34 -18.44 0.92
C GLY A 282 -11.24 -17.52 0.38
N VAL A 283 -10.00 -18.00 0.39
CA VAL A 283 -8.82 -17.26 -0.11
C VAL A 283 -9.03 -16.70 -1.51
N VAL A 284 -9.64 -17.46 -2.42
CA VAL A 284 -9.92 -17.00 -3.80
C VAL A 284 -10.82 -15.75 -3.84
N GLU A 285 -11.82 -15.66 -2.96
CA GLU A 285 -12.68 -14.49 -2.89
C GLU A 285 -11.93 -13.28 -2.33
N ILE A 286 -11.13 -13.49 -1.28
CA ILE A 286 -10.31 -12.42 -0.69
C ILE A 286 -9.27 -11.91 -1.71
N GLU A 287 -8.66 -12.78 -2.50
CA GLU A 287 -7.76 -12.38 -3.60
C GLU A 287 -8.48 -11.58 -4.69
N ARG A 288 -9.73 -11.96 -5.03
CA ARG A 288 -10.55 -11.19 -5.96
C ARG A 288 -10.84 -9.78 -5.43
N GLN A 289 -11.07 -9.65 -4.12
CA GLN A 289 -11.22 -8.35 -3.46
C GLN A 289 -9.92 -7.56 -3.50
N LEU A 290 -8.77 -8.21 -3.31
CA LEU A 290 -7.45 -7.60 -3.41
C LEU A 290 -7.20 -7.01 -4.81
N GLU A 291 -7.53 -7.76 -5.87
CA GLU A 291 -7.48 -7.26 -7.26
C GLU A 291 -8.46 -6.09 -7.50
N ALA A 292 -9.64 -6.12 -6.89
CA ALA A 292 -10.61 -5.01 -6.97
C ALA A 292 -10.11 -3.76 -6.25
N ALA A 293 -9.46 -3.93 -5.10
CA ALA A 293 -8.84 -2.86 -4.33
C ALA A 293 -7.69 -2.21 -5.13
N THR A 294 -6.82 -3.01 -5.73
CA THR A 294 -5.73 -2.53 -6.60
C THR A 294 -6.25 -1.77 -7.82
N ARG A 295 -7.29 -2.27 -8.50
CA ARG A 295 -7.91 -1.52 -9.61
C ARG A 295 -8.52 -0.18 -9.16
N SER A 296 -9.11 -0.15 -7.96
CA SER A 296 -9.66 1.08 -7.39
C SER A 296 -8.57 2.08 -7.04
N LEU A 297 -7.41 1.59 -6.56
CA LEU A 297 -6.21 2.40 -6.31
C LEU A 297 -5.75 3.08 -7.60
N HIS A 298 -5.59 2.33 -8.69
CA HIS A 298 -5.15 2.88 -9.99
C HIS A 298 -6.15 3.87 -10.59
N ARG A 299 -7.44 3.73 -10.28
CA ARG A 299 -8.47 4.72 -10.63
C ARG A 299 -8.48 5.97 -9.74
N CYS A 300 -7.51 6.13 -8.84
CA CYS A 300 -7.46 7.18 -7.83
C CYS A 300 -8.67 7.19 -6.86
N ALA A 301 -9.41 6.08 -6.75
CA ALA A 301 -10.49 5.90 -5.78
C ALA A 301 -9.91 5.40 -4.44
N PHE A 302 -9.00 6.17 -3.85
CA PHE A 302 -8.18 5.76 -2.70
C PHE A 302 -9.00 5.31 -1.48
N ASP A 303 -10.10 5.99 -1.18
CA ASP A 303 -10.96 5.65 -0.05
C ASP A 303 -11.68 4.32 -0.26
N GLU A 304 -12.13 4.04 -1.49
CA GLU A 304 -12.74 2.77 -1.88
C GLU A 304 -11.71 1.65 -1.84
N ALA A 305 -10.53 1.86 -2.44
CA ALA A 305 -9.43 0.90 -2.41
C ALA A 305 -9.05 0.51 -0.97
N THR A 306 -8.90 1.50 -0.09
CA THR A 306 -8.55 1.24 1.32
C THR A 306 -9.69 0.58 2.08
N ARG A 307 -10.96 0.91 1.77
CA ARG A 307 -12.10 0.26 2.40
C ARG A 307 -12.19 -1.22 2.01
N THR A 308 -12.14 -1.53 0.71
CA THR A 308 -12.14 -2.90 0.21
C THR A 308 -11.00 -3.71 0.80
N LEU A 309 -9.80 -3.12 0.93
CA LEU A 309 -8.65 -3.78 1.54
C LEU A 309 -8.83 -4.08 3.03
N ARG A 310 -9.47 -3.18 3.78
CA ARG A 310 -9.80 -3.42 5.20
C ARG A 310 -10.86 -4.50 5.37
N ASP A 311 -11.86 -4.51 4.49
CA ASP A 311 -12.92 -5.53 4.49
C ASP A 311 -12.30 -6.92 4.21
N ALA A 312 -11.46 -7.01 3.17
CA ALA A 312 -10.69 -8.22 2.83
C ALA A 312 -9.78 -8.69 3.97
N ARG A 313 -9.12 -7.76 4.67
CA ARG A 313 -8.29 -8.08 5.83
C ARG A 313 -9.09 -8.69 6.97
N ARG A 314 -10.23 -8.09 7.33
CA ARG A 314 -11.11 -8.63 8.37
C ARG A 314 -11.56 -10.05 8.03
N GLU A 315 -11.95 -10.28 6.79
CA GLU A 315 -12.34 -11.62 6.31
C GLU A 315 -11.16 -12.62 6.37
N SER A 316 -9.95 -12.18 6.02
CA SER A 316 -8.75 -13.03 6.16
C SER A 316 -8.40 -13.35 7.61
N ASP A 317 -8.61 -12.42 8.54
CA ASP A 317 -8.33 -12.63 9.96
C ASP A 317 -9.33 -13.65 10.55
N GLU A 318 -10.61 -13.56 10.16
CA GLU A 318 -11.65 -14.55 10.49
C GLU A 318 -11.34 -15.94 9.90
N LEU A 319 -10.85 -15.98 8.66
CA LEU A 319 -10.44 -17.22 8.00
C LEU A 319 -9.21 -17.85 8.67
N LEU A 320 -8.20 -17.05 9.02
CA LEU A 320 -7.01 -17.52 9.72
C LEU A 320 -7.37 -18.12 11.09
N LEU A 321 -8.24 -17.45 11.85
CA LEU A 321 -8.74 -17.97 13.12
C LEU A 321 -9.43 -19.33 12.94
N THR A 322 -10.21 -19.47 11.87
CA THR A 322 -10.88 -20.74 11.55
C THR A 322 -9.88 -21.84 11.26
N VAL A 323 -8.84 -21.58 10.46
CA VAL A 323 -7.83 -22.60 10.13
C VAL A 323 -6.96 -22.96 11.33
N ASP A 324 -6.53 -21.98 12.14
CA ASP A 324 -5.77 -22.23 13.38
C ASP A 324 -6.60 -23.09 14.35
N PHE A 325 -7.90 -22.81 14.48
CA PHE A 325 -8.82 -23.64 15.27
C PHE A 325 -8.90 -25.08 14.75
N LEU A 326 -9.03 -25.29 13.44
CA LEU A 326 -9.07 -26.64 12.85
C LEU A 326 -7.76 -27.40 13.07
N GLY A 327 -6.62 -26.73 12.95
CA GLY A 327 -5.32 -27.32 13.29
C GLY A 327 -5.23 -27.73 14.76
N GLY A 328 -5.71 -26.88 15.67
CA GLY A 328 -5.78 -27.20 17.09
C GLY A 328 -6.73 -28.35 17.40
N LEU A 329 -7.88 -28.43 16.72
CA LEU A 329 -8.84 -29.53 16.83
C LEU A 329 -8.20 -30.85 16.40
N VAL A 330 -7.52 -30.88 15.26
CA VAL A 330 -6.80 -32.08 14.78
C VAL A 330 -5.75 -32.52 15.79
N GLY A 331 -4.90 -31.60 16.26
CA GLY A 331 -3.91 -31.89 17.28
C GLY A 331 -4.54 -32.45 18.56
N THR A 332 -5.68 -31.91 18.98
CA THR A 332 -6.39 -32.39 20.18
C THR A 332 -6.94 -33.81 20.00
N ILE A 333 -7.56 -34.10 18.84
CA ILE A 333 -8.05 -35.45 18.52
C ILE A 333 -6.93 -36.48 18.57
N GLU A 334 -5.75 -36.15 18.05
CA GLU A 334 -4.58 -37.04 18.07
C GLU A 334 -4.03 -37.32 19.48
N HIS A 335 -4.28 -36.44 20.44
CA HIS A 335 -3.80 -36.58 21.83
C HIS A 335 -4.87 -37.14 22.80
N GLY A 336 -6.08 -37.43 22.31
CA GLY A 336 -7.15 -38.09 23.07
C GLY A 336 -8.27 -37.16 23.55
N SER A 337 -9.35 -37.77 24.06
CA SER A 337 -10.65 -37.14 24.37
C SER A 337 -10.54 -35.76 25.04
N ALA A 338 -11.19 -34.75 24.46
CA ALA A 338 -11.19 -33.39 24.99
C ALA A 338 -12.47 -32.64 24.63
N GLN A 339 -12.73 -31.59 25.42
CA GLN A 339 -13.74 -30.59 25.13
C GLN A 339 -13.05 -29.34 24.60
N ILE A 340 -13.52 -28.82 23.48
CA ILE A 340 -12.93 -27.65 22.82
C ILE A 340 -14.03 -26.61 22.58
N GLU A 341 -13.81 -25.38 23.07
CA GLU A 341 -14.70 -24.25 22.79
C GLU A 341 -14.39 -23.62 21.42
N ILE A 342 -15.43 -23.36 20.63
CA ILE A 342 -15.35 -22.71 19.32
C ILE A 342 -15.26 -21.20 19.52
N PRO A 343 -14.15 -20.53 19.12
CA PRO A 343 -13.96 -19.09 19.26
C PRO A 343 -15.03 -18.29 18.52
N ASP A 344 -15.48 -17.14 19.05
CA ASP A 344 -16.62 -16.36 18.53
C ASP A 344 -16.53 -15.97 17.04
N GLY A 345 -15.32 -15.90 16.46
CA GLY A 345 -15.10 -15.64 15.04
C GLY A 345 -15.21 -16.86 14.11
N VAL A 346 -15.38 -18.07 14.66
CA VAL A 346 -15.52 -19.32 13.87
C VAL A 346 -17.00 -19.69 13.75
N SER A 347 -17.45 -19.93 12.52
CA SER A 347 -18.83 -20.31 12.21
C SER A 347 -19.17 -21.71 12.71
N VAL A 348 -20.17 -21.80 13.58
CA VAL A 348 -20.68 -23.08 14.11
C VAL A 348 -21.28 -23.93 13.00
N ALA A 349 -21.94 -23.31 12.02
CA ALA A 349 -22.52 -24.01 10.87
C ALA A 349 -21.43 -24.69 10.03
N PHE A 350 -20.31 -23.99 9.79
CA PHE A 350 -19.15 -24.55 9.11
C PHE A 350 -18.54 -25.75 9.87
N ILE A 351 -18.36 -25.63 11.19
CA ILE A 351 -17.86 -26.73 12.03
C ILE A 351 -18.81 -27.93 11.99
N THR A 352 -20.12 -27.69 12.01
CA THR A 352 -21.15 -28.75 11.93
C THR A 352 -21.02 -29.56 10.63
N ASP A 353 -20.78 -28.89 9.51
CA ASP A 353 -20.62 -29.56 8.21
C ASP A 353 -19.31 -30.37 8.14
N LEU A 354 -18.28 -29.96 8.89
CA LEU A 354 -17.02 -30.69 9.01
C LEU A 354 -17.09 -31.87 9.98
N THR A 355 -18.00 -31.88 10.95
CA THR A 355 -18.13 -32.95 11.97
C THR A 355 -18.13 -34.34 11.33
N SER A 356 -18.96 -34.55 10.31
CA SER A 356 -19.08 -35.85 9.63
C SER A 356 -17.83 -36.30 8.86
N VAL A 357 -16.94 -35.36 8.55
CA VAL A 357 -15.66 -35.62 7.88
C VAL A 357 -14.61 -35.96 8.93
N VAL A 358 -14.60 -35.23 10.04
CA VAL A 358 -13.73 -35.47 11.20
C VAL A 358 -13.99 -36.86 11.81
N GLU A 359 -15.25 -37.19 12.09
CA GLU A 359 -15.64 -38.50 12.63
C GLU A 359 -15.14 -39.65 11.75
N ARG A 360 -15.29 -39.50 10.42
CA ARG A 360 -14.86 -40.52 9.45
C ARG A 360 -13.34 -40.61 9.33
N ALA A 361 -12.64 -39.48 9.41
CA ALA A 361 -11.19 -39.43 9.21
C ALA A 361 -10.41 -39.98 10.41
N TYR A 362 -10.90 -39.73 11.63
CA TYR A 362 -10.19 -40.08 12.87
C TYR A 362 -10.85 -41.20 13.69
N ASP A 363 -11.97 -41.78 13.23
CA ASP A 363 -12.72 -42.84 13.91
C ASP A 363 -13.15 -42.46 15.35
N VAL A 364 -13.56 -41.19 15.51
CA VAL A 364 -14.04 -40.60 16.76
C VAL A 364 -15.52 -40.23 16.66
N THR A 365 -16.20 -40.11 17.81
CA THR A 365 -17.51 -39.44 17.87
C THR A 365 -17.29 -37.97 18.21
N VAL A 366 -17.96 -37.10 17.46
CA VAL A 366 -17.88 -35.66 17.68
C VAL A 366 -19.28 -35.13 17.96
N GLU A 367 -19.54 -34.75 19.21
CA GLU A 367 -20.79 -34.11 19.61
C GLU A 367 -20.61 -32.59 19.69
N LEU A 368 -21.54 -31.85 19.11
CA LEU A 368 -21.54 -30.39 19.13
C LEU A 368 -22.64 -29.87 20.07
N GLU A 369 -22.24 -29.35 21.22
CA GLU A 369 -23.12 -28.71 22.20
C GLU A 369 -22.98 -27.19 22.13
N GLY A 370 -23.78 -26.56 21.26
CA GLY A 370 -23.73 -25.11 21.06
C GLY A 370 -22.40 -24.67 20.44
N ARG A 371 -21.50 -24.11 21.27
CA ARG A 371 -20.14 -23.70 20.86
C ARG A 371 -19.06 -24.62 21.45
N THR A 372 -19.41 -25.80 21.95
CA THR A 372 -18.46 -26.75 22.52
C THR A 372 -18.46 -28.01 21.67
N ILE A 373 -17.27 -28.43 21.24
CA ILE A 373 -17.03 -29.70 20.58
C ILE A 373 -16.57 -30.69 21.64
N ILE A 374 -17.26 -31.83 21.74
CA ILE A 374 -16.91 -32.94 22.63
C ILE A 374 -16.42 -34.08 21.72
N VAL A 375 -15.17 -34.50 21.92
CA VAL A 375 -14.56 -35.60 21.17
C VAL A 375 -14.43 -36.82 22.08
N ASP A 376 -15.15 -37.89 21.74
CA ASP A 376 -15.06 -39.19 22.40
C ASP A 376 -14.35 -40.21 21.50
N ASP A 377 -13.25 -40.78 21.99
CA ASP A 377 -12.56 -41.86 21.32
C ASP A 377 -13.33 -43.19 21.53
N HIS A 378 -13.62 -43.90 20.45
CA HIS A 378 -14.27 -45.20 20.48
C HIS A 378 -13.38 -46.32 21.07
N SER A 379 -12.10 -46.04 21.33
CA SER A 379 -11.12 -47.06 21.71
C SER A 379 -11.20 -47.54 23.17
N GLU A 380 -11.99 -46.92 24.07
CA GLU A 380 -12.02 -47.27 25.51
C GLU A 380 -13.29 -48.00 26.02
N SER A 381 -14.14 -48.56 25.16
CA SER A 381 -15.28 -49.38 25.60
C SER A 381 -15.16 -50.87 25.25
N VAL A 382 -14.05 -51.49 25.63
CA VAL A 382 -13.98 -52.97 25.79
C VAL A 382 -13.44 -53.31 27.18
N THR A 383 -14.24 -53.04 28.22
CA THR A 383 -14.05 -53.68 29.52
C THR A 383 -14.43 -55.16 29.41
N GLY A 384 -13.44 -56.03 29.19
CA GLY A 384 -13.66 -57.46 29.01
C GLY A 384 -12.43 -58.33 29.24
N SER A 385 -12.10 -58.56 30.52
CA SER A 385 -11.46 -59.78 31.04
C SER A 385 -9.96 -60.03 30.78
N ASP A 386 -9.19 -59.76 31.83
CA ASP A 386 -8.27 -60.71 32.48
C ASP A 386 -7.13 -61.30 31.63
N ARG A 387 -5.92 -60.74 31.78
CA ARG A 387 -4.68 -61.53 31.85
C ARG A 387 -3.52 -60.78 32.49
N THR A 388 -3.01 -61.44 33.51
CA THR A 388 -1.93 -61.11 34.42
C THR A 388 -0.55 -61.34 33.79
N ALA A 389 0.44 -60.57 34.28
CA ALA A 389 1.89 -60.82 34.24
C ALA A 389 2.56 -60.67 32.85
N ASP A 390 3.76 -60.16 32.67
CA ASP A 390 4.94 -60.10 33.55
C ASP A 390 5.99 -59.18 32.88
N SER A 391 6.88 -58.61 33.68
CA SER A 391 8.32 -58.51 33.37
C SER A 391 8.86 -57.46 32.37
N THR A 392 9.56 -56.49 32.97
CA THR A 392 11.00 -56.18 32.79
C THR A 392 11.36 -54.79 32.26
N VAL A 393 11.96 -54.04 33.18
CA VAL A 393 12.84 -52.88 33.03
C VAL A 393 13.88 -53.06 31.91
N THR A 394 14.05 -52.09 31.02
CA THR A 394 15.39 -51.73 30.50
C THR A 394 15.44 -50.26 30.10
N SER A 395 16.08 -49.47 30.95
CA SER A 395 16.67 -48.17 30.66
C SER A 395 17.93 -48.33 29.81
N VAL A 396 18.05 -47.61 28.68
CA VAL A 396 19.34 -47.32 28.04
C VAL A 396 19.32 -45.89 27.47
N SER A 397 20.38 -45.16 27.80
CA SER A 397 20.67 -43.78 27.47
C SER A 397 21.03 -43.52 26.01
N SER A 398 20.88 -42.24 25.64
CA SER A 398 21.58 -41.39 24.65
C SER A 398 22.76 -41.97 23.86
N ASP A 399 22.80 -41.75 22.54
CA ASP A 399 23.62 -40.67 21.93
C ASP A 399 23.62 -40.70 20.38
N ASP A 400 23.73 -39.48 19.83
CA ASP A 400 24.41 -39.03 18.60
C ASP A 400 23.72 -39.04 17.21
N SER A 401 23.16 -37.86 16.88
CA SER A 401 23.45 -36.97 15.74
C SER A 401 24.24 -37.50 14.53
N ALA A 402 23.75 -37.23 13.31
CA ALA A 402 24.31 -36.15 12.47
C ALA A 402 23.65 -36.02 11.06
N SER A 403 23.42 -34.75 10.70
CA SER A 403 23.51 -34.15 9.35
C SER A 403 22.27 -34.11 8.46
N GLN A 404 21.59 -32.96 8.44
CA GLN A 404 21.34 -32.24 7.18
C GLN A 404 21.10 -30.74 7.42
N THR A 405 22.00 -29.94 6.86
CA THR A 405 21.97 -28.48 6.74
C THR A 405 20.92 -28.01 5.75
N GLY A 406 20.01 -27.16 6.21
CA GLY A 406 19.18 -26.26 5.41
C GLY A 406 18.63 -25.17 6.33
N GLN A 407 18.88 -23.90 6.03
CA GLN A 407 18.44 -22.74 6.82
C GLN A 407 16.91 -22.69 6.86
N GLN A 408 16.34 -23.26 7.91
CA GLN A 408 14.94 -23.15 8.29
C GLN A 408 14.97 -22.40 9.63
N ARG A 409 14.25 -21.28 9.74
CA ARG A 409 14.04 -20.65 11.05
C ARG A 409 13.40 -21.71 11.94
N GLU A 410 14.16 -22.17 12.92
CA GLU A 410 13.78 -23.21 13.86
C GLU A 410 12.62 -22.64 14.70
N ARG A 411 11.37 -22.87 14.27
CA ARG A 411 10.18 -22.49 15.03
C ARG A 411 10.13 -23.40 16.25
N ILE A 412 10.44 -22.85 17.41
CA ILE A 412 10.49 -23.54 18.69
C ILE A 412 9.05 -23.75 19.19
N ALA A 413 8.68 -24.96 19.58
CA ALA A 413 7.35 -25.23 20.13
C ALA A 413 7.14 -24.42 21.42
N PRO A 414 5.97 -23.79 21.64
CA PRO A 414 5.72 -22.91 22.79
C PRO A 414 5.92 -23.60 24.15
N GLU A 415 5.73 -24.91 24.20
CA GLU A 415 5.99 -25.78 25.36
C GLU A 415 7.47 -25.80 25.78
N SER A 416 8.39 -25.69 24.81
CA SER A 416 9.84 -25.72 25.06
C SER A 416 10.44 -24.38 25.46
N VAL A 417 9.63 -23.31 25.42
CA VAL A 417 9.98 -21.95 25.88
C VAL A 417 8.99 -21.41 26.93
N ALA A 418 8.18 -22.29 27.52
CA ALA A 418 7.12 -21.91 28.45
C ALA A 418 7.66 -21.18 29.70
N ASP A 419 8.78 -21.63 30.25
CA ASP A 419 9.44 -21.01 31.40
C ASP A 419 9.98 -19.61 31.06
N GLU A 420 10.53 -19.45 29.86
CA GLU A 420 11.04 -18.18 29.34
C GLU A 420 9.92 -17.17 29.09
N LEU A 421 8.80 -17.61 28.53
CA LEU A 421 7.62 -16.76 28.29
C LEU A 421 6.97 -16.32 29.61
N LEU A 422 6.81 -17.24 30.56
CA LEU A 422 6.31 -16.94 31.91
C LEU A 422 7.24 -16.01 32.68
N PHE A 423 8.56 -16.14 32.48
CA PHE A 423 9.53 -15.22 33.05
C PHE A 423 9.34 -13.80 32.53
N ILE A 424 9.23 -13.62 31.20
CA ILE A 424 9.04 -12.30 30.60
C ILE A 424 7.71 -11.69 31.08
N LEU A 425 6.60 -12.44 31.02
CA LEU A 425 5.30 -11.97 31.51
C LEU A 425 5.32 -11.55 32.99
N ARG A 426 6.11 -12.24 33.82
CA ARG A 426 6.31 -11.86 35.23
C ARG A 426 7.17 -10.60 35.39
N GLU A 427 8.17 -10.42 34.54
CA GLU A 427 9.02 -9.23 34.58
C GLU A 427 8.24 -7.98 34.15
N LEU A 428 7.36 -8.12 33.15
CA LEU A 428 6.44 -7.08 32.71
C LEU A 428 5.46 -6.62 33.81
N ASP A 429 5.07 -7.53 34.73
CA ASP A 429 4.18 -7.24 35.88
C ASP A 429 4.84 -6.28 36.90
N SER A 430 6.16 -6.10 36.82
CA SER A 430 6.90 -5.20 37.72
C SER A 430 6.90 -3.73 37.26
N VAL A 431 6.39 -3.44 36.05
CA VAL A 431 6.46 -2.13 35.38
C VAL A 431 5.11 -1.39 35.45
N GLY A 432 4.56 -1.20 36.66
CA GLY A 432 3.50 -0.20 36.95
C GLY A 432 2.09 -0.41 36.35
N ASP A 433 1.14 0.42 36.81
CA ASP A 433 -0.30 0.36 36.46
C ASP A 433 -0.69 1.30 35.30
N SER A 434 0.05 1.27 34.18
CA SER A 434 -0.38 1.93 32.93
C SER A 434 -1.30 1.03 32.09
N GLU A 435 -1.94 1.56 31.06
CA GLU A 435 -2.69 0.76 30.06
C GLU A 435 -1.75 0.09 29.03
N THR A 436 -0.47 0.49 29.04
CA THR A 436 0.58 0.01 28.15
C THR A 436 1.77 -0.46 28.96
N VAL A 437 2.43 -1.53 28.51
CA VAL A 437 3.68 -2.03 29.08
C VAL A 437 4.73 -2.11 27.98
N GLU A 438 5.84 -1.43 28.19
CA GLU A 438 7.00 -1.45 27.30
C GLU A 438 8.18 -2.14 28.02
N CYS A 439 8.87 -3.02 27.29
CA CYS A 439 10.09 -3.67 27.77
C CYS A 439 11.19 -3.57 26.72
N GLN A 440 12.33 -3.04 27.14
CA GLN A 440 13.55 -3.08 26.34
C GLN A 440 14.09 -4.51 26.34
N THR A 441 14.17 -5.12 25.17
CA THR A 441 14.58 -6.53 25.02
C THR A 441 16.04 -6.75 25.44
N GLU A 442 16.83 -5.68 25.53
CA GLU A 442 18.21 -5.65 26.03
C GLU A 442 18.32 -5.79 27.56
N GLN A 443 17.25 -5.47 28.30
CA GLN A 443 17.21 -5.56 29.76
C GLN A 443 16.79 -6.95 30.25
N LEU A 444 16.30 -7.78 29.33
CA LEU A 444 15.94 -9.17 29.60
C LEU A 444 17.21 -10.03 29.72
N PRO A 445 17.26 -11.02 30.63
CA PRO A 445 18.37 -11.96 30.70
C PRO A 445 18.64 -12.65 29.36
N GLU A 446 19.91 -12.90 29.01
CA GLU A 446 20.31 -13.49 27.72
C GLU A 446 19.65 -14.85 27.42
N THR A 447 19.19 -15.56 28.45
CA THR A 447 18.43 -16.82 28.31
C THR A 447 17.03 -16.63 27.72
N VAL A 448 16.42 -15.47 27.94
CA VAL A 448 15.06 -15.11 27.47
C VAL A 448 15.07 -14.06 26.37
N ALA A 449 16.13 -13.24 26.26
CA ALA A 449 16.35 -12.28 25.18
C ALA A 449 16.81 -12.97 23.89
N ARG A 450 16.02 -13.93 23.39
CA ARG A 450 16.24 -14.64 22.14
C ARG A 450 15.18 -14.20 21.12
N PRO A 451 15.54 -13.93 19.85
CA PRO A 451 14.57 -13.53 18.82
C PRO A 451 13.39 -14.50 18.71
N GLU A 452 13.66 -15.80 18.86
CA GLU A 452 12.67 -16.87 18.75
C GLU A 452 11.66 -16.80 19.92
N VAL A 453 12.15 -16.58 21.15
CA VAL A 453 11.31 -16.45 22.36
C VAL A 453 10.44 -15.20 22.29
N LEU A 454 11.01 -14.07 21.83
CA LEU A 454 10.28 -12.80 21.71
C LEU A 454 9.22 -12.85 20.60
N SER A 455 9.53 -13.51 19.49
CA SER A 455 8.58 -13.74 18.40
C SER A 455 7.41 -14.61 18.84
N GLU A 456 7.67 -15.69 19.59
CA GLU A 456 6.60 -16.53 20.14
C GLU A 456 5.77 -15.81 21.21
N LEU A 457 6.40 -14.99 22.06
CA LEU A 457 5.68 -14.15 23.03
C LEU A 457 4.73 -13.17 22.34
N ALA A 458 5.24 -12.46 21.31
CA ALA A 458 4.44 -11.51 20.55
C ALA A 458 3.29 -12.22 19.83
N THR A 459 3.56 -13.40 19.28
CA THR A 459 2.53 -14.24 18.63
C THR A 459 1.47 -14.68 19.63
N PHE A 460 1.86 -15.16 20.82
CA PHE A 460 0.92 -15.52 21.87
C PHE A 460 0.06 -14.34 22.30
N CYS A 461 0.65 -13.17 22.56
CA CYS A 461 -0.08 -11.98 23.00
C CYS A 461 -1.05 -11.46 21.92
N ARG A 462 -0.65 -11.48 20.64
CA ARG A 462 -1.52 -11.09 19.51
C ARG A 462 -2.76 -11.97 19.39
N ARG A 463 -2.68 -13.24 19.81
CA ARG A 463 -3.81 -14.17 19.81
C ARG A 463 -4.83 -13.90 20.93
N GLN A 464 -4.51 -13.05 21.92
CA GLN A 464 -5.37 -12.75 23.07
C GLN A 464 -6.09 -11.41 22.86
N THR A 465 -6.85 -11.28 21.77
CA THR A 465 -7.48 -10.01 21.33
C THR A 465 -8.52 -9.45 22.28
N ASP A 466 -9.02 -10.26 23.21
CA ASP A 466 -9.94 -9.85 24.27
C ASP A 466 -9.23 -9.25 25.50
N ILE A 467 -7.91 -9.44 25.61
CA ILE A 467 -7.05 -8.94 26.68
C ILE A 467 -6.11 -7.84 26.16
N VAL A 468 -5.54 -8.04 24.97
CA VAL A 468 -4.49 -7.20 24.37
C VAL A 468 -5.03 -6.53 23.11
N ALA A 469 -4.98 -5.19 23.10
CA ALA A 469 -5.37 -4.36 21.96
C ALA A 469 -4.28 -4.32 20.89
N THR A 470 -3.02 -4.12 21.29
CA THR A 470 -1.89 -3.94 20.37
C THR A 470 -0.64 -4.64 20.88
N VAL A 471 0.14 -5.24 19.97
CA VAL A 471 1.43 -5.88 20.27
C VAL A 471 2.48 -5.46 19.23
N GLU A 472 3.44 -4.67 19.67
CA GLU A 472 4.56 -4.23 18.84
C GLU A 472 5.85 -4.90 19.28
N LEU A 473 6.52 -5.58 18.36
CA LEU A 473 7.86 -6.12 18.54
C LEU A 473 8.74 -5.51 17.45
N GLN A 474 9.80 -4.81 17.84
CA GLN A 474 10.70 -4.16 16.89
C GLN A 474 11.43 -5.19 16.02
N ASP A 475 11.49 -4.94 14.71
CA ASP A 475 12.21 -5.77 13.74
C ASP A 475 13.70 -5.88 14.10
N GLY A 476 14.20 -7.10 14.25
CA GLY A 476 15.60 -7.38 14.59
C GLY A 476 15.91 -7.42 16.09
N ALA A 477 14.90 -7.39 16.97
CA ALA A 477 15.09 -7.57 18.40
C ALA A 477 15.63 -8.99 18.73
N PRO A 478 16.61 -9.11 19.67
CA PRO A 478 17.31 -8.05 20.39
C PRO A 478 18.58 -7.53 19.65
N PRO A 479 18.94 -6.23 19.79
CA PRO A 479 18.35 -5.18 20.63
C PRO A 479 17.06 -4.58 20.05
N GLY A 480 16.15 -4.10 20.92
CA GLY A 480 14.86 -3.51 20.54
C GLY A 480 13.91 -3.36 21.73
N PHE A 481 12.61 -3.20 21.46
CA PHE A 481 11.56 -3.17 22.47
C PHE A 481 10.37 -4.06 22.09
N LEU A 482 9.64 -4.49 23.12
CA LEU A 482 8.34 -5.14 23.06
C LEU A 482 7.34 -4.25 23.78
N GLU A 483 6.25 -3.88 23.12
CA GLU A 483 5.17 -3.07 23.67
C GLU A 483 3.85 -3.84 23.61
N LEU A 484 3.12 -3.84 24.72
CA LEU A 484 1.79 -4.43 24.87
C LEU A 484 0.81 -3.35 25.33
N GLU A 485 -0.25 -3.14 24.56
CA GLU A 485 -1.37 -2.28 24.91
C GLU A 485 -2.57 -3.15 25.26
N PHE A 486 -3.20 -2.91 26.41
CA PHE A 486 -4.34 -3.69 26.87
C PHE A 486 -5.67 -3.04 26.47
N VAL A 487 -6.71 -3.84 26.28
CA VAL A 487 -8.07 -3.34 25.98
C VAL A 487 -8.58 -2.55 27.19
N ASP A 488 -9.34 -1.46 27.00
CA ASP A 488 -9.85 -0.52 28.04
C ASP A 488 -10.40 -1.14 29.36
N GLN A 489 -10.83 -2.40 29.31
CA GLN A 489 -11.34 -3.17 30.45
C GLN A 489 -10.24 -3.81 31.33
N PHE A 490 -9.00 -3.85 30.86
CA PHE A 490 -7.82 -4.38 31.53
C PHE A 490 -6.76 -3.28 31.70
N GLY A 491 -6.33 -3.02 32.92
CA GLY A 491 -5.05 -2.33 33.16
C GLY A 491 -3.87 -3.30 33.02
N ALA A 492 -2.65 -2.81 32.84
CA ALA A 492 -1.44 -3.62 32.61
C ALA A 492 -1.30 -4.81 33.57
N SER A 493 -1.41 -4.56 34.89
CA SER A 493 -1.28 -5.61 35.91
C SER A 493 -2.37 -6.69 35.80
N SER A 494 -3.62 -6.29 35.55
CA SER A 494 -4.73 -7.23 35.36
C SER A 494 -4.65 -7.99 34.03
N GLY A 495 -4.21 -7.34 32.96
CA GLY A 495 -4.04 -7.94 31.64
C GLY A 495 -2.88 -8.94 31.61
N LEU A 496 -1.72 -8.58 32.17
CA LEU A 496 -0.57 -9.50 32.32
C LEU A 496 -0.90 -10.70 33.20
N LYS A 497 -1.67 -10.49 34.28
CA LYS A 497 -2.15 -11.60 35.11
C LYS A 497 -3.06 -12.54 34.31
N ALA A 498 -4.00 -12.01 33.53
CA ALA A 498 -4.89 -12.81 32.68
C ALA A 498 -4.13 -13.56 31.58
N LEU A 499 -3.13 -12.92 30.97
CA LEU A 499 -2.22 -13.55 30.00
C LEU A 499 -1.45 -14.72 30.65
N ARG A 500 -0.94 -14.54 31.87
CA ARG A 500 -0.23 -15.59 32.60
C ARG A 500 -1.14 -16.75 32.96
N GLU A 501 -2.34 -16.48 33.47
CA GLU A 501 -3.34 -17.51 33.78
C GLU A 501 -3.68 -18.32 32.52
N ARG A 502 -3.96 -17.65 31.39
CA ARG A 502 -4.23 -18.34 30.12
C ARG A 502 -3.05 -19.12 29.56
N PHE A 503 -1.84 -18.59 29.70
CA PHE A 503 -0.64 -19.29 29.26
C PHE A 503 -0.43 -20.56 30.09
N THR A 504 -0.61 -20.48 31.42
CA THR A 504 -0.54 -21.65 32.31
C THR A 504 -1.70 -22.63 32.06
N ASP A 505 -2.93 -22.19 31.82
CA ASP A 505 -4.05 -23.09 31.52
C ASP A 505 -3.86 -23.84 30.20
N ARG A 506 -3.15 -23.23 29.24
CA ARG A 506 -2.90 -23.81 27.91
C ARG A 506 -1.66 -24.69 27.84
N TYR A 507 -0.60 -24.34 28.58
CA TYR A 507 0.73 -24.99 28.46
C TYR A 507 1.31 -25.47 29.79
N GLY A 508 0.67 -25.19 30.92
CA GLY A 508 1.08 -25.60 32.25
C GLY A 508 0.34 -26.85 32.69
N GLY A 509 0.96 -28.02 32.47
CA GLY A 509 0.53 -29.29 33.07
C GLY A 509 0.74 -29.37 34.57
#